data_AF-A0A968MTA2-F1
#
_entry.id   AF-A0A968MTA2-F1
#
_cell.length_a   1.000
_cell.length_b   1.000
_cell.length_c   1.000
_cell.angle_alpha   90.00
_cell.angle_beta   90.00
_cell.angle_gamma   90.00
#
_symmetry.space_group_name_H-M   'P 1'
#
loop_
_entity.id
_entity.type
_entity.pdbx_description
1 polymer ?
#
loop_
_entity_poly.entity_id
_entity_poly.type
_entity_poly.pdbx_seq_one_letter_code
_entity_poly.pdbx_strand_id
1 'polypeptide(L)'
;MVDKISEITNVKTTLFQKMEHGYLRIATTVLNLDGSRAVNTFIPNDSPVVKAIENGSDYFGRAYVVNDWYLTAYRPIKIDGNLVGMLFVGMPEKDMKTLGEILRVKSF
;
A
#
# COMPACT_ATOMS: atom_id res chain seq x y z
N MET A 1 -2.16 -13.85 -5.57
CA MET A 1 -3.23 -12.82 -5.48
C MET A 1 -2.67 -11.42 -5.69
N VAL A 2 -1.78 -10.93 -4.81
CA VAL A 2 -1.19 -9.58 -4.97
C VAL A 2 -0.44 -9.40 -6.29
N ASP A 3 0.19 -10.45 -6.82
CA ASP A 3 0.87 -10.40 -8.12
C ASP A 3 -0.11 -10.17 -9.27
N LYS A 4 -1.18 -10.97 -9.34
CA LYS A 4 -2.22 -10.81 -10.37
C LYS A 4 -2.86 -9.41 -10.36
N ILE A 5 -3.08 -8.84 -9.17
CA ILE A 5 -3.58 -7.45 -9.05
C ILE A 5 -2.53 -6.50 -9.62
N SER A 6 -1.27 -6.63 -9.19
CA SER A 6 -0.16 -5.80 -9.62
C SER A 6 0.07 -5.87 -11.14
N GLU A 7 -0.07 -7.05 -11.74
CA GLU A 7 0.03 -7.28 -13.19
C GLU A 7 -1.10 -6.59 -13.96
N ILE A 8 -2.33 -6.65 -13.47
CA ILE A 8 -3.49 -6.07 -14.15
C ILE A 8 -3.50 -4.54 -14.03
N THR A 9 -3.11 -4.00 -12.87
CA THR A 9 -3.22 -2.57 -12.58
C THR A 9 -1.90 -1.80 -12.72
N ASN A 10 -0.78 -2.50 -12.92
CA ASN A 10 0.57 -1.94 -12.96
C ASN A 10 0.94 -1.10 -11.72
N VAL A 11 0.36 -1.42 -10.55
CA VAL A 11 0.69 -0.77 -9.27
C VAL A 11 1.29 -1.77 -8.31
N LYS A 12 2.08 -1.31 -7.34
CA LYS A 12 2.52 -2.17 -6.24
C LYS A 12 1.33 -2.46 -5.33
N THR A 13 1.23 -3.69 -4.85
CA THR A 13 0.09 -4.15 -4.05
C THR A 13 0.59 -4.90 -2.82
N THR A 14 -0.04 -4.66 -1.68
CA THR A 14 0.33 -5.28 -0.40
C THR A 14 -0.92 -5.61 0.40
N LEU A 15 -0.92 -6.77 1.04
CA LEU A 15 -1.88 -7.14 2.06
C LEU A 15 -1.21 -7.04 3.43
N PHE A 16 -1.84 -6.32 4.34
CA PHE A 16 -1.41 -6.22 5.73
C PHE A 16 -2.41 -6.88 6.67
N GLN A 17 -1.90 -7.58 7.68
CA GLN A 17 -2.67 -8.15 8.78
C GLN A 17 -2.50 -7.27 10.02
N LYS A 18 -3.61 -7.01 10.73
CA LYS A 18 -3.57 -6.31 12.02
C LYS A 18 -2.85 -7.15 13.08
N MET A 19 -2.04 -6.50 13.90
CA MET A 19 -1.36 -7.04 15.08
C MET A 19 -1.42 -6.01 16.20
N GLU A 20 -1.04 -6.39 17.43
CA GLU A 20 -1.12 -5.52 18.61
C GLU A 20 -0.40 -4.17 18.42
N HIS A 21 0.76 -4.18 17.77
CA HIS A 21 1.61 -3.00 17.60
C HIS A 21 1.60 -2.40 16.18
N GLY A 22 0.62 -2.76 15.35
CA GLY A 22 0.52 -2.23 14.00
C GLY A 22 -0.03 -3.21 12.97
N TYR A 23 0.53 -3.15 11.77
CA TYR A 23 0.06 -3.92 10.62
C TYR A 23 1.21 -4.62 9.91
N LEU A 24 1.25 -5.95 10.00
CA LEU A 24 2.28 -6.82 9.44
C LEU A 24 2.07 -7.02 7.95
N ARG A 25 3.13 -6.86 7.16
CA ARG A 25 3.13 -7.13 5.72
C ARG A 25 3.21 -8.63 5.46
N ILE A 26 2.07 -9.25 5.20
CA ILE A 26 1.97 -10.71 4.97
C ILE A 26 2.14 -11.11 3.50
N ALA A 27 1.84 -10.21 2.55
CA ALA A 27 2.06 -10.45 1.11
C ALA A 27 2.26 -9.12 0.37
N THR A 28 3.23 -9.03 -0.54
CA THR A 28 3.53 -7.78 -1.24
C THR A 28 4.24 -7.97 -2.58
N THR A 29 4.04 -7.06 -3.52
CA THR A 29 4.86 -6.91 -4.75
C THR A 29 5.92 -5.81 -4.64
N VAL A 30 6.02 -5.16 -3.47
CA VAL A 30 7.13 -4.26 -3.12
C VAL A 30 8.36 -5.09 -2.81
N LEU A 31 9.49 -4.68 -3.36
CA LEU A 31 10.77 -5.36 -3.21
C LEU A 31 11.71 -4.57 -2.30
N ASN A 32 12.54 -5.28 -1.55
CA ASN A 32 13.70 -4.75 -0.87
C ASN A 32 14.81 -4.41 -1.88
N LEU A 33 15.88 -3.77 -1.41
CA LEU A 33 17.04 -3.43 -2.25
C LEU A 33 17.75 -4.66 -2.83
N ASP A 34 17.69 -5.79 -2.14
CA ASP A 34 18.24 -7.07 -2.58
C ASP A 34 17.33 -7.83 -3.57
N GLY A 35 16.19 -7.23 -3.97
CA GLY A 35 15.21 -7.83 -4.87
C GLY A 35 14.25 -8.82 -4.21
N SER A 36 14.41 -9.13 -2.93
CA SER A 36 13.47 -9.97 -2.19
C SER A 36 12.16 -9.22 -1.90
N ARG A 37 11.06 -9.94 -1.62
CA ARG A 37 9.80 -9.30 -1.22
C ARG A 37 9.92 -8.70 0.17
N ALA A 38 9.40 -7.50 0.36
CA ALA A 38 9.48 -6.77 1.63
C ALA A 38 8.48 -7.27 2.71
N VAL A 39 8.18 -8.57 2.72
CA VAL A 39 7.36 -9.24 3.75
C VAL A 39 8.02 -9.15 5.14
N ASN A 40 7.25 -9.41 6.20
CA ASN A 40 7.71 -9.37 7.61
C ASN A 40 8.15 -7.98 8.13
N THR A 41 7.96 -6.93 7.33
CA THR A 41 8.00 -5.54 7.81
C THR A 41 6.60 -5.12 8.27
N PHE A 42 6.48 -4.06 9.07
CA PHE A 42 5.18 -3.60 9.56
C PHE A 42 5.04 -2.08 9.57
N ILE A 43 3.80 -1.61 9.64
CA ILE A 43 3.48 -0.19 9.84
C ILE A 43 3.07 0.00 11.32
N PRO A 44 3.75 0.87 12.09
CA PRO A 44 3.43 1.09 13.50
C PRO A 44 2.14 1.89 13.71
N ASN A 45 1.55 1.74 14.90
CA ASN A 45 0.27 2.34 15.29
C ASN A 45 0.24 3.88 15.26
N ASP A 46 1.39 4.53 15.42
CA ASP A 46 1.50 5.98 15.42
C ASP A 46 1.48 6.60 14.01
N SER A 47 1.58 5.78 12.96
CA SER A 47 1.56 6.23 11.58
C SER A 47 0.22 6.88 11.19
N PRO A 48 0.24 7.90 10.31
CA PRO A 48 -0.99 8.51 9.78
C PRO A 48 -1.91 7.50 9.06
N VAL A 49 -1.32 6.50 8.39
CA VAL A 49 -2.05 5.43 7.71
C VAL A 49 -2.84 4.62 8.72
N VAL A 50 -2.19 4.12 9.78
CA VAL A 50 -2.86 3.29 10.79
C VAL A 50 -3.95 4.08 11.50
N LYS A 51 -3.71 5.35 11.84
CA LYS A 51 -4.75 6.21 12.44
C LYS A 51 -6.00 6.34 11.57
N ALA A 52 -5.85 6.50 10.26
CA ALA A 52 -6.99 6.57 9.34
C ALA A 52 -7.75 5.23 9.26
N ILE A 53 -7.00 4.13 9.16
CA ILE A 53 -7.54 2.77 9.01
C ILE A 53 -8.28 2.32 10.28
N GLU A 54 -7.73 2.59 11.46
CA GLU A 54 -8.38 2.32 12.76
C GLU A 54 -9.67 3.13 12.94
N ASN A 55 -9.73 4.35 12.39
CA ASN A 55 -10.95 5.14 12.33
C ASN A 55 -11.96 4.62 11.29
N GLY A 56 -11.64 3.54 10.58
CA GLY A 56 -12.49 2.93 9.55
C GLY A 56 -12.49 3.66 8.21
N SER A 57 -11.56 4.60 8.00
CA SER A 57 -11.45 5.40 6.79
C SER A 57 -10.36 4.88 5.86
N ASP A 58 -10.58 5.02 4.56
CA ASP A 58 -9.52 4.88 3.57
C ASP A 58 -8.45 5.98 3.79
N TYR A 59 -7.18 5.65 3.55
CA TYR A 59 -6.09 6.62 3.51
C TYR A 59 -5.65 6.84 2.07
N PHE A 60 -5.59 8.09 1.63
CA PHE A 60 -5.01 8.49 0.35
C PHE A 60 -3.89 9.50 0.61
N GLY A 61 -2.72 9.25 0.04
CA GLY A 61 -1.61 10.19 0.23
C GLY A 61 -0.25 9.60 -0.07
N ARG A 62 0.76 10.39 0.26
CA ARG A 62 2.16 10.00 0.10
C ARG A 62 2.61 9.17 1.30
N ALA A 63 3.27 8.05 1.06
CA ALA A 63 3.89 7.25 2.13
C ALA A 63 5.30 6.80 1.74
N TYR A 64 6.19 6.74 2.73
CA TYR A 64 7.53 6.16 2.55
C TYR A 64 7.43 4.65 2.76
N VAL A 65 7.67 3.87 1.71
CA VAL A 65 7.48 2.42 1.70
C VAL A 65 8.81 1.75 1.41
N VAL A 66 9.35 1.08 2.44
CA VAL A 66 10.64 0.35 2.41
C VAL A 66 11.83 1.29 2.18
N ASN A 67 11.99 1.78 0.95
CA ASN A 67 13.14 2.54 0.50
C ASN A 67 12.79 3.76 -0.37
N ASP A 68 11.53 3.94 -0.76
CA ASP A 68 11.13 5.04 -1.65
C ASP A 68 9.77 5.63 -1.29
N TRP A 69 9.49 6.81 -1.84
CA TRP A 69 8.21 7.48 -1.71
C TRP A 69 7.21 6.99 -2.74
N TYR A 70 5.99 6.72 -2.28
CA TYR A 70 4.89 6.26 -3.11
C TYR A 70 3.71 7.21 -2.98
N LEU A 71 2.95 7.35 -4.07
CA LEU A 71 1.54 7.76 -4.01
C LEU A 71 0.70 6.53 -3.72
N THR A 72 -0.13 6.59 -2.69
CA THR A 72 -0.70 5.39 -2.07
C THR A 72 -2.18 5.54 -1.76
N ALA A 73 -2.85 4.39 -1.78
CA ALA A 73 -4.15 4.22 -1.16
C ALA A 73 -4.12 3.00 -0.24
N TYR A 74 -4.72 3.14 0.95
CA TYR A 74 -4.94 2.05 1.90
C TYR A 74 -6.43 1.95 2.20
N ARG A 75 -6.95 0.72 2.22
CA ARG A 75 -8.35 0.43 2.52
C ARG A 75 -8.46 -0.60 3.64
N PRO A 76 -9.28 -0.37 4.69
CA PRO A 76 -9.48 -1.34 5.75
C PRO A 76 -10.15 -2.61 5.21
N ILE A 77 -9.73 -3.76 5.73
CA ILE A 77 -10.39 -5.04 5.50
C ILE A 77 -11.09 -5.44 6.80
N LYS A 78 -12.40 -5.67 6.71
CA LYS A 78 -13.22 -6.09 7.84
C LYS A 78 -13.80 -7.48 7.59
N ILE A 79 -13.80 -8.31 8.63
CA ILE A 79 -14.50 -9.61 8.66
C ILE A 79 -15.50 -9.53 9.81
N ASP A 80 -16.78 -9.74 9.53
CA ASP A 80 -17.87 -9.63 10.51
C ASP A 80 -17.85 -8.31 11.30
N GLY A 81 -17.53 -7.21 10.60
CA GLY A 81 -17.40 -5.87 11.18
C GLY A 81 -16.08 -5.59 11.91
N ASN A 82 -15.28 -6.61 12.19
CA ASN A 82 -13.99 -6.47 12.87
C ASN A 82 -12.88 -6.12 11.88
N LEU A 83 -12.09 -5.09 12.18
CA LEU A 83 -10.93 -4.69 11.40
C LEU A 83 -9.80 -5.72 11.56
N VAL A 84 -9.50 -6.46 10.49
CA VAL A 84 -8.51 -7.56 10.50
C VAL A 84 -7.21 -7.20 9.75
N GLY A 85 -7.21 -6.12 8.99
CA GLY A 85 -6.08 -5.78 8.13
C GLY A 85 -6.39 -4.62 7.19
N MET A 86 -5.53 -4.43 6.20
CA MET A 86 -5.74 -3.45 5.15
C MET A 86 -5.10 -3.87 3.83
N LEU A 87 -5.68 -3.42 2.73
CA LEU A 87 -5.10 -3.50 1.40
C LEU A 87 -4.37 -2.20 1.09
N PHE A 88 -3.16 -2.30 0.55
CA PHE A 88 -2.38 -1.19 0.02
C PHE A 88 -2.24 -1.33 -1.48
N VAL A 89 -2.36 -0.21 -2.18
CA VAL A 89 -1.84 -0.02 -3.53
C VAL A 89 -0.99 1.23 -3.59
N GLY A 90 0.05 1.22 -4.43
CA GLY A 90 0.86 2.42 -4.63
C GLY A 90 1.73 2.39 -5.87
N MET A 91 2.05 3.58 -6.36
CA MET A 91 2.97 3.81 -7.47
C MET A 91 4.17 4.60 -6.96
N PRO A 92 5.42 4.27 -7.37
CA PRO A 92 6.57 5.09 -7.03
C PRO A 92 6.37 6.52 -7.50
N GLU A 93 6.64 7.50 -6.65
CA GLU A 93 6.42 8.92 -6.98
C GLU A 93 7.31 9.40 -8.12
N LYS A 94 8.50 8.81 -8.26
CA LYS A 94 9.47 9.11 -9.32
C LYS A 94 9.24 8.33 -10.62
N ASP A 95 8.11 7.63 -10.75
CA ASP A 95 7.78 6.89 -11.97
C ASP A 95 7.30 7.84 -13.08
N MET A 96 8.27 8.37 -13.83
CA MET A 96 8.05 9.30 -14.94
C MET A 96 7.19 8.71 -16.06
N LYS A 97 7.21 7.39 -16.28
CA LYS A 97 6.39 6.74 -17.32
C LYS A 97 4.92 6.77 -16.92
N THR A 98 4.62 6.28 -15.72
CA THR A 98 3.26 6.25 -15.19
C THR A 98 2.69 7.66 -14.99
N LEU A 99 3.53 8.62 -14.54
CA LEU A 99 3.11 10.02 -14.44
C LEU A 99 2.74 10.59 -15.82
N GLY A 100 3.50 10.28 -16.87
CA GLY A 100 3.17 10.67 -18.24
C GLY A 100 1.83 10.11 -18.73
N GLU A 101 1.51 8.86 -18.38
CA GLU A 101 0.22 8.23 -18.71
C GLU A 101 -0.95 8.87 -17.96
N ILE A 102 -0.81 9.11 -16.65
CA ILE A 102 -1.84 9.77 -15.83
C ILE A 102 -2.13 11.19 -16.33
N LEU A 103 -1.08 11.96 -16.65
CA LEU A 103 -1.23 13.31 -17.17
C LEU A 103 -1.90 13.32 -18.54
N ARG A 104 -1.60 12.33 -19.41
CA ARG A 104 -2.26 12.17 -20.71
C ARG A 104 -3.75 11.87 -20.60
N VAL A 105 -4.17 11.10 -19.59
CA VAL A 105 -5.60 10.76 -19.37
C VAL A 105 -6.37 11.93 -18.76
N LYS A 106 -5.70 12.83 -18.02
CA LYS A 106 -6.31 14.00 -17.37
C LYS A 106 -6.29 15.29 -18.20
N SER A 107 -5.60 15.34 -19.34
CA SER A 107 -5.70 16.46 -20.27
C SER A 107 -7.00 16.37 -21.08
N PHE A 108 -7.90 17.31 -20.80
CA PHE A 108 -9.06 17.64 -21.64
C PHE A 108 -8.62 18.34 -22.93
#